data_AF-K1TYC6-F1
#
_entry.id   AF-K1TYC6-F1
#
_cell.length_a   1.000
_cell.length_b   1.000
_cell.length_c   1.000
_cell.angle_alpha   90.00
_cell.angle_beta   90.00
_cell.angle_gamma   90.00
#
_symmetry.space_group_name_H-M   'P 1'
#
loop_
_entity.id
_entity.type
_entity.pdbx_description
1 polymer ?
#
loop_
_entity_poly.entity_id
_entity_poly.type
_entity_poly.pdbx_seq_one_letter_code
_entity_poly.pdbx_strand_id
1 'polypeptide(L)'
;MNISTVKNILNNEKKKLNTDVSEWLSFLEVSAYHYKHSVDDQVMIHAFNPSAKACADIMVWTNLRRNTVSGNSIPILKNGNIVYLYDIAQTESREDGSSVNPWIWSVEDKTLNASYEGAVSGNLTEKYR
;
A
#
# COMPACT_ATOMS: atom_id res chain seq x y z
N MET A 1 -19.29 -2.57 -8.29
CA MET A 1 -18.30 -2.68 -9.40
C MET A 1 -18.34 -4.09 -9.97
N ASN A 2 -18.09 -4.31 -11.26
CA ASN A 2 -18.05 -5.66 -11.86
C ASN A 2 -16.60 -6.07 -12.23
N ILE A 3 -16.38 -7.35 -12.55
CA ILE A 3 -15.04 -7.91 -12.77
C ILE A 3 -14.33 -7.25 -13.96
N SER A 4 -15.04 -6.94 -15.05
CA SER A 4 -14.41 -6.31 -16.22
C SER A 4 -13.96 -4.89 -15.89
N THR A 5 -14.73 -4.14 -15.10
CA THR A 5 -14.32 -2.83 -14.57
C THR A 5 -13.04 -2.93 -13.74
N VAL A 6 -12.96 -3.89 -12.81
CA VAL A 6 -11.76 -4.08 -11.97
C VAL A 6 -10.53 -4.41 -12.83
N LYS A 7 -10.67 -5.32 -13.81
CA LYS A 7 -9.59 -5.66 -14.75
C LYS A 7 -9.14 -4.46 -15.58
N ASN A 8 -10.08 -3.64 -16.04
CA ASN A 8 -9.76 -2.45 -16.82
C ASN A 8 -9.00 -1.41 -16.00
N ILE A 9 -9.42 -1.18 -14.74
CA ILE A 9 -8.70 -0.31 -13.82
C ILE A 9 -7.28 -0.83 -13.62
N LEU A 10 -7.12 -2.09 -13.19
CA LEU A 10 -5.81 -2.71 -12.98
C LEU A 10 -4.88 -2.56 -14.20
N ASN A 11 -5.37 -2.84 -15.40
CA ASN A 11 -4.57 -2.72 -16.62
C ASN A 11 -4.18 -1.28 -16.95
N ASN A 12 -5.03 -0.31 -16.65
CA ASN A 12 -4.73 1.11 -16.87
C ASN A 12 -3.70 1.61 -15.85
N GLU A 13 -3.84 1.24 -14.57
CA GLU A 13 -2.90 1.64 -13.52
C GLU A 13 -1.51 1.02 -13.76
N LYS A 14 -1.43 -0.25 -14.18
CA LYS A 14 -0.16 -0.85 -14.63
C LYS A 14 0.54 -0.07 -15.74
N LYS A 15 -0.23 0.52 -16.68
CA LYS A 15 0.35 1.35 -17.73
C LYS A 15 0.88 2.67 -17.18
N LYS A 16 0.14 3.33 -16.27
CA LYS A 16 0.56 4.58 -15.63
C LYS A 16 1.87 4.45 -14.86
N LEU A 17 2.11 3.31 -14.22
CA LEU A 17 3.37 3.03 -13.54
C LEU A 17 4.61 3.12 -14.45
N ASN A 18 4.43 2.99 -15.77
CA ASN A 18 5.50 3.09 -16.76
C ASN A 18 5.57 4.47 -17.44
N THR A 19 4.67 5.40 -17.10
CA THR A 19 4.61 6.72 -17.75
C THR A 19 5.38 7.81 -17.03
N ASP A 20 5.58 7.66 -15.72
CA ASP A 20 6.19 8.69 -14.88
C ASP A 20 6.99 8.09 -13.72
N VAL A 21 8.15 8.68 -13.43
CA VAL A 21 9.06 8.19 -12.37
C VAL A 21 8.46 8.42 -10.98
N SER A 22 7.74 9.53 -10.76
CA SER A 22 7.09 9.80 -9.47
C SER A 22 5.94 8.83 -9.19
N GLU A 23 5.18 8.44 -10.21
CA GLU A 23 4.17 7.38 -10.11
C GLU A 23 4.81 6.04 -9.73
N TRP A 24 5.92 5.68 -10.38
CA TRP A 24 6.68 4.47 -10.05
C TRP A 24 7.21 4.50 -8.61
N LEU A 25 7.82 5.62 -8.18
CA LEU A 25 8.34 5.76 -6.81
C LEU A 25 7.22 5.69 -5.76
N SER A 26 6.09 6.35 -6.00
CA SER A 26 4.93 6.28 -5.12
C SER A 26 4.37 4.86 -5.01
N PHE A 27 4.33 4.12 -6.13
CA PHE A 27 3.96 2.71 -6.11
C PHE A 27 4.94 1.86 -5.29
N LEU A 28 6.25 2.09 -5.44
CA LEU A 28 7.26 1.36 -4.67
C LEU A 28 7.09 1.57 -3.16
N GLU A 29 6.79 2.80 -2.72
CA GLU A 29 6.50 3.09 -1.31
C GLU A 29 5.32 2.26 -0.78
N VAL A 30 4.20 2.23 -1.51
CA VAL A 30 3.03 1.43 -1.13
C VAL A 30 3.33 -0.06 -1.17
N SER A 31 4.03 -0.53 -2.20
CA SER A 31 4.37 -1.95 -2.38
C SER A 31 5.21 -2.50 -1.23
N ALA A 32 6.10 -1.67 -0.65
CA ALA A 32 6.95 -2.05 0.47
C ALA A 32 6.13 -2.41 1.74
N TYR A 33 5.01 -1.71 1.97
CA TYR A 33 4.08 -2.04 3.05
C TYR A 33 3.26 -3.32 2.77
N HIS A 34 3.04 -3.63 1.49
CA HIS A 34 2.11 -4.66 1.05
C HIS A 34 2.80 -5.88 0.40
N TYR A 35 4.03 -6.20 0.82
CA TYR A 35 4.85 -7.29 0.28
C TYR A 35 4.19 -8.69 0.30
N LYS A 36 3.16 -8.91 1.14
CA LYS A 36 2.38 -10.17 1.19
C LYS A 36 1.24 -10.23 0.16
N HIS A 37 0.89 -9.11 -0.46
CA HIS A 37 -0.10 -9.03 -1.52
C HIS A 37 0.55 -9.34 -2.87
N SER A 38 -0.25 -9.82 -3.83
CA SER A 38 0.25 -9.99 -5.20
C SER A 38 0.58 -8.61 -5.82
N VAL A 39 1.41 -8.57 -6.87
CA VAL A 39 1.71 -7.30 -7.57
C VAL A 39 0.42 -6.63 -8.06
N ASP A 40 -0.54 -7.40 -8.56
CA ASP A 40 -1.82 -6.87 -9.04
C ASP A 40 -2.62 -6.22 -7.91
N ASP A 41 -2.63 -6.84 -6.73
CA ASP A 41 -3.26 -6.26 -5.54
C ASP A 41 -2.50 -5.02 -5.07
N GLN A 42 -1.17 -5.01 -5.08
CA GLN A 42 -0.35 -3.84 -4.72
C GLN A 42 -0.64 -2.65 -5.65
N VAL A 43 -0.81 -2.89 -6.96
CA VAL A 43 -1.20 -1.86 -7.92
C VAL A 43 -2.59 -1.31 -7.59
N MET A 44 -3.55 -2.17 -7.25
CA MET A 44 -4.89 -1.72 -6.85
C MET A 44 -4.87 -0.96 -5.53
N ILE A 45 -4.06 -1.37 -4.56
CA ILE A 45 -3.88 -0.67 -3.29
C ILE A 45 -3.31 0.74 -3.55
N HIS A 46 -2.23 0.86 -4.33
CA HIS A 46 -1.65 2.15 -4.71
C HIS A 46 -2.65 3.06 -5.44
N ALA A 47 -3.37 2.51 -6.42
CA ALA A 47 -4.31 3.29 -7.22
C ALA A 47 -5.50 3.86 -6.44
N PHE A 48 -5.99 3.14 -5.43
CA PHE A 48 -7.14 3.56 -4.63
C PHE A 48 -6.72 4.30 -3.35
N ASN A 49 -5.53 4.01 -2.82
CA ASN A 49 -4.99 4.65 -1.63
C ASN A 49 -3.45 4.66 -1.66
N PRO A 50 -2.82 5.71 -2.24
CA PRO A 50 -1.37 5.82 -2.33
C PRO A 50 -0.68 6.03 -0.97
N SER A 51 -1.46 6.20 0.11
CA SER A 51 -0.96 6.33 1.48
C SER A 51 -1.20 5.09 2.34
N ALA A 52 -1.75 4.00 1.76
CA ALA A 52 -2.06 2.79 2.50
C ALA A 52 -0.82 2.19 3.19
N LYS A 53 -1.01 1.62 4.38
CA LYS A 53 0.06 1.04 5.21
C LYS A 53 -0.21 -0.39 5.64
N ALA A 54 -1.48 -0.78 5.75
CA ALA A 54 -1.85 -2.16 6.04
C ALA A 54 -3.26 -2.42 5.53
N CYS A 55 -3.39 -3.06 4.37
CA CYS A 55 -4.67 -3.48 3.82
C CYS A 55 -4.98 -4.94 4.14
N ALA A 56 -6.24 -5.23 4.48
CA ALA A 56 -6.77 -6.58 4.59
C ALA A 56 -8.27 -6.63 4.31
N ASP A 57 -8.81 -7.82 4.06
CA ASP A 57 -10.25 -8.01 3.93
C ASP A 57 -10.98 -7.92 5.29
N ILE A 58 -12.31 -7.80 5.23
CA ILE A 58 -13.16 -7.65 6.41
C ILE A 58 -13.03 -8.82 7.41
N MET A 59 -12.73 -10.03 6.93
CA MET A 59 -12.60 -11.21 7.80
C MET A 59 -11.33 -11.11 8.63
N VAL A 60 -10.23 -10.67 8.03
CA VAL A 60 -8.98 -10.42 8.76
C VAL A 60 -9.17 -9.34 9.82
N TRP A 61 -9.82 -8.22 9.49
CA TRP A 61 -10.06 -7.15 10.47
C TRP A 61 -10.99 -7.58 11.61
N THR A 62 -12.01 -8.36 11.29
CA THR A 62 -12.92 -8.95 12.29
C THR A 62 -12.16 -9.88 13.24
N ASN A 63 -11.24 -10.70 12.71
CA ASN A 63 -10.39 -11.57 13.53
C ASN A 63 -9.43 -10.79 14.43
N LEU A 64 -8.95 -9.63 13.97
CA LEU A 64 -8.18 -8.67 14.77
C LEU A 64 -9.05 -7.84 15.72
N ARG A 65 -10.36 -8.12 15.77
CA ARG A 65 -11.35 -7.42 16.60
C ARG A 65 -11.36 -5.91 16.34
N ARG A 66 -11.18 -5.49 15.09
CA ARG A 66 -11.30 -4.10 14.66
C ARG A 66 -12.61 -3.90 13.92
N ASN A 67 -13.23 -2.74 14.10
CA ASN A 67 -14.45 -2.36 13.38
C ASN A 67 -14.06 -1.59 12.13
N THR A 68 -14.48 -2.03 10.95
CA THR A 68 -14.24 -1.28 9.72
C THR A 68 -15.21 -0.11 9.64
N VAL A 69 -14.68 1.11 9.49
CA VAL A 69 -15.49 2.31 9.30
C VAL A 69 -15.81 2.51 7.82
N SER A 70 -16.82 3.34 7.53
CA SER A 70 -17.15 3.66 6.15
C SER A 70 -15.97 4.34 5.45
N GLY A 71 -15.79 4.00 4.18
CA GLY A 71 -14.67 4.51 3.39
C GLY A 71 -14.63 3.83 2.02
N ASN A 72 -13.75 4.33 1.15
CA ASN A 72 -13.54 3.73 -0.16
C ASN A 72 -12.78 2.41 0.01
N SER A 73 -13.48 1.29 -0.19
CA SER A 73 -12.85 -0.02 -0.23
C SER A 73 -12.00 -0.18 -1.48
N ILE A 74 -10.97 -1.02 -1.40
CA ILE A 74 -10.06 -1.30 -2.50
C ILE A 74 -10.50 -2.62 -3.15
N PRO A 75 -11.05 -2.62 -4.37
CA PRO A 75 -11.47 -3.84 -5.03
C PRO A 75 -10.25 -4.57 -5.61
N ILE A 76 -10.10 -5.85 -5.30
CA ILE A 76 -9.09 -6.75 -5.86
C ILE A 76 -9.74 -7.98 -6.49
N LEU A 77 -8.99 -8.71 -7.32
CA LEU A 77 -9.44 -9.98 -7.90
C LEU A 77 -8.77 -11.15 -7.21
N LYS A 78 -9.57 -11.97 -6.53
CA LYS A 78 -9.09 -13.18 -5.85
C LYS A 78 -9.93 -14.37 -6.28
N ASN A 79 -9.29 -15.36 -6.92
CA ASN A 79 -9.94 -16.59 -7.39
C ASN A 79 -11.21 -16.34 -8.23
N GLY A 80 -11.17 -15.35 -9.14
CA GLY A 80 -12.31 -15.00 -10.00
C GLY A 80 -13.40 -14.17 -9.34
N ASN A 81 -13.25 -13.78 -8.07
CA ASN A 81 -14.21 -12.95 -7.35
C ASN A 81 -13.62 -11.59 -7.01
N ILE A 82 -14.51 -10.60 -6.82
CA ILE A 82 -14.11 -9.29 -6.27
C ILE A 82 -14.07 -9.42 -4.76
N VAL A 83 -12.90 -9.12 -4.18
CA VAL A 83 -12.72 -8.99 -2.73
C VAL A 83 -12.40 -7.54 -2.44
N TYR A 84 -12.89 -7.03 -1.32
CA TYR A 84 -12.67 -5.65 -0.90
C TYR A 84 -11.66 -5.63 0.26
N LEU A 85 -10.58 -4.90 0.07
CA LEU A 85 -9.62 -4.59 1.13
C LEU A 85 -9.94 -3.24 1.76
N TYR A 86 -9.51 -3.11 3.00
CA TYR A 86 -9.61 -1.89 3.80
C TYR A 86 -8.24 -1.65 4.44
N ASP A 87 -7.75 -0.42 4.36
CA ASP A 87 -6.55 0.00 5.09
C ASP A 87 -6.84 0.12 6.59
N ILE A 88 -5.81 -0.05 7.44
CA ILE A 88 -5.94 0.10 8.89
C ILE A 88 -6.51 1.46 9.31
N ALA A 89 -6.24 2.54 8.56
CA ALA A 89 -6.80 3.86 8.82
C ALA A 89 -8.33 3.92 8.63
N GLN A 90 -8.89 2.90 7.96
CA GLN A 90 -10.33 2.69 7.79
C GLN A 90 -10.88 1.70 8.82
N THR A 91 -10.16 1.49 9.93
CA THR A 91 -10.59 0.62 11.01
C THR A 91 -10.40 1.28 12.36
N GLU A 92 -11.34 1.03 13.26
CA GLU A 92 -11.31 1.51 14.63
C GLU A 92 -11.10 0.34 15.60
N SER A 93 -10.42 0.62 16.70
CA SER A 93 -10.39 -0.30 17.82
C SER A 93 -11.78 -0.35 18.47
N ARG A 94 -12.16 -1.51 19.00
CA ARG A 94 -13.36 -1.66 19.81
C ARG A 94 -13.18 -0.94 21.14
N GLU A 95 -14.30 -0.45 21.67
CA GLU A 95 -14.36 0.28 22.95
C GLU A 95 -13.90 -0.58 24.13
N ASP A 96 -14.04 -1.90 24.04
CA ASP A 96 -13.62 -2.86 25.07
C ASP A 96 -12.09 -3.08 25.16
N GLY A 97 -11.31 -2.41 24.30
CA GLY A 97 -9.86 -2.52 24.26
C GLY A 97 -9.32 -3.86 23.74
N SER A 98 -10.18 -4.75 23.24
CA SER A 98 -9.79 -6.10 22.79
C SER A 98 -9.17 -6.16 21.39
N SER A 99 -9.07 -5.03 20.69
CA SER A 99 -8.51 -4.94 19.34
C SER A 99 -7.02 -5.22 19.30
N VAL A 100 -6.60 -5.97 18.28
CA VAL A 100 -5.19 -6.25 18.00
C VAL A 100 -4.73 -5.35 16.86
N ASN A 101 -3.70 -4.55 17.12
CA ASN A 101 -3.04 -3.76 16.08
C ASN A 101 -1.95 -4.59 15.40
N PRO A 102 -1.94 -4.71 14.06
CA PRO A 102 -0.81 -5.30 13.38
C PRO A 102 0.42 -4.42 13.60
N TRP A 103 1.60 -5.04 13.69
CA TRP A 103 2.84 -4.29 13.67
C TRP A 103 3.08 -3.76 12.25
N ILE A 104 3.20 -2.45 12.12
CA ILE A 104 3.49 -1.74 10.87
C ILE A 104 4.87 -1.13 11.01
N TRP A 105 5.78 -1.49 10.12
CA TRP A 105 7.13 -0.94 10.11
C TRP A 105 7.11 0.52 9.65
N SER A 106 7.97 1.35 10.22
CA SER A 106 8.23 2.71 9.73
C SER A 106 9.73 2.95 9.75
N VAL A 107 10.22 3.79 8.85
CA VAL A 107 11.56 4.34 8.98
C VAL A 107 11.45 5.60 9.83
N GLU A 108 11.81 5.52 11.10
CA GLU A 108 11.97 6.71 11.94
C GLU A 108 13.34 7.33 11.69
N ASP A 109 13.42 8.12 10.63
CA ASP A 109 14.71 8.47 10.04
C ASP A 109 15.21 9.87 10.42
N LYS A 110 15.67 10.02 11.66
CA LYS A 110 16.40 11.24 12.08
C LYS A 110 17.90 11.19 11.76
N THR A 111 18.47 10.03 11.45
CA THR A 111 19.92 9.80 11.36
C THR A 111 20.40 9.25 10.02
N LEU A 112 19.61 8.49 9.26
CA LEU A 112 19.99 8.02 7.91
C LEU A 112 19.79 9.12 6.85
N ASN A 113 18.76 9.98 6.94
CA ASN A 113 18.53 11.05 5.95
C ASN A 113 19.77 11.95 5.70
N ALA A 114 20.47 12.39 6.74
CA ALA A 114 21.66 13.24 6.59
C ALA A 114 22.90 12.49 6.08
N SER A 115 23.05 11.21 6.44
CA SER A 115 24.19 10.39 6.07
C SER A 115 24.08 9.85 4.63
N TYR A 116 22.88 9.52 4.18
CA TYR A 116 22.66 8.86 2.89
C TYR A 116 22.72 9.85 1.73
N GLU A 117 22.12 11.05 1.85
CA GLU A 117 22.20 12.07 0.80
C GLU A 117 23.64 12.50 0.52
N GLY A 118 24.42 12.73 1.59
CA GLY A 118 25.84 13.09 1.48
C GLY A 118 26.68 11.99 0.82
N ALA A 119 26.49 10.74 1.24
CA ALA A 119 27.23 9.60 0.69
C ALA A 119 26.86 9.30 -0.76
N VAL A 120 25.56 9.35 -1.12
CA VAL A 120 25.10 9.10 -2.50
C VAL A 120 25.57 10.21 -3.44
N SER A 121 25.41 11.47 -3.04
CA SER A 121 25.86 12.62 -3.85
C SER A 121 27.37 12.57 -4.11
N GLY A 122 28.18 12.30 -3.07
CA GLY A 122 29.63 12.18 -3.19
C GLY A 122 30.07 11.06 -4.13
N ASN A 123 29.50 9.86 -3.98
CA ASN A 123 29.84 8.72 -4.84
C ASN A 123 29.40 8.92 -6.29
N LEU A 124 28.27 9.60 -6.54
CA LEU A 124 27.84 9.96 -7.90
C LEU A 124 28.78 11.00 -8.52
N THR A 125 29.22 12.02 -7.77
CA THR A 125 30.16 13.02 -8.31
C THR A 125 31.53 12.42 -8.62
N GLU A 126 31.98 11.44 -7.86
CA GLU A 126 33.26 10.75 -8.10
C GLU A 126 33.20 9.80 -9.31
N LYS A 127 32.06 9.12 -9.52
CA LYS A 127 31.87 8.19 -10.64
C LYS A 127 31.72 8.87 -12.02
N TYR A 128 31.27 10.13 -12.05
CA TYR A 128 31.01 10.88 -13.29
C TYR A 128 31.97 12.08 -13.49
N ARG A 129 33.09 12.11 -12.76
CA ARG A 129 34.25 12.96 -13.07
C ARG A 129 35.18 12.27 -14.05
#